data_AF-A0A2T5LJD4-F1
#
_entry.id   AF-A0A2T5LJD4-F1
#
_cell.length_a   1.000
_cell.length_b   1.000
_cell.length_c   1.000
_cell.angle_alpha   90.00
_cell.angle_beta   90.00
_cell.angle_gamma   90.00
#
_symmetry.space_group_name_H-M   'P 1'
#
loop_
_entity.id
_entity.type
_entity.pdbx_description
1 polymer ?
#
loop_
_entity_poly.entity_id
_entity_poly.type
_entity_poly.pdbx_seq_one_letter_code
_entity_poly.pdbx_strand_id
1 'polypeptide(L)'
;MMRRQRRQCLTAVLMILLAVAGMPATAGEVKKYEWTYDYDDIVLWHLHLSFLHHAIPSVEWFLSATSHMKGNRHAFREFGRQFFSSTFASFQYTYTLNGMEHTRTYYARSGEDPPRLGVRGPTPPLYSNYLQVQPTEVHATLLSSDESAITWTALKDGRPADARRNDAELKAVRSIERDLINGRVPSGGEVTAFVSQPMCPSCEMAVRMFALQYDIDVNVNALSGDGGWASQRFMRKRVAFFTSALGSVTRSGSGFRPPTPPPSGDVAGYCTAPLSY
;
A
#
# COMPACT_ATOMS: atom_id res chain seq x y z
N MET A 1 48.19 -79.80 0.58
CA MET A 1 48.19 -78.44 -0.01
C MET A 1 47.21 -78.41 -1.18
N MET A 2 45.99 -77.90 -0.99
CA MET A 2 45.07 -77.59 -2.09
C MET A 2 44.05 -76.54 -1.59
N ARG A 3 44.23 -75.29 -2.04
CA ARG A 3 43.37 -74.13 -1.75
C ARG A 3 42.19 -74.14 -2.72
N ARG A 4 40.95 -74.14 -2.21
CA ARG A 4 39.73 -73.85 -2.99
C ARG A 4 39.31 -72.41 -2.70
N GLN A 5 39.54 -71.53 -3.68
CA GLN A 5 39.25 -70.11 -3.63
C GLN A 5 37.74 -69.87 -3.81
N ARG A 6 37.14 -69.15 -2.86
CA ARG A 6 35.72 -68.77 -2.84
C ARG A 6 35.43 -67.76 -3.96
N ARG A 7 34.34 -67.99 -4.70
CA ARG A 7 33.73 -67.02 -5.62
C ARG A 7 33.09 -65.89 -4.80
N GLN A 8 33.50 -64.65 -5.03
CA GLN A 8 32.85 -63.46 -4.51
C GLN A 8 31.80 -62.99 -5.51
N CYS A 9 30.53 -62.95 -5.08
CA CYS A 9 29.47 -62.21 -5.73
C CYS A 9 29.71 -60.71 -5.52
N LEU A 10 29.91 -59.97 -6.61
CA LEU A 10 29.89 -58.50 -6.61
C LEU A 10 28.51 -58.04 -7.06
N THR A 11 27.68 -57.66 -6.09
CA THR A 11 26.41 -56.97 -6.29
C THR A 11 26.71 -55.51 -6.60
N ALA A 12 26.48 -55.08 -7.84
CA ALA A 12 26.53 -53.67 -8.22
C ALA A 12 25.24 -52.97 -7.78
N VAL A 13 25.32 -52.09 -6.78
CA VAL A 13 24.22 -51.19 -6.39
C VAL A 13 24.32 -49.94 -7.24
N LEU A 14 23.40 -49.82 -8.20
CA LEU A 14 23.20 -48.64 -9.04
C LEU A 14 22.38 -47.61 -8.25
N MET A 15 23.05 -46.63 -7.64
CA MET A 15 22.41 -45.46 -7.02
C MET A 15 22.04 -44.46 -8.12
N ILE A 16 20.76 -44.44 -8.50
CA ILE A 16 20.18 -43.40 -9.36
C ILE A 16 19.93 -42.18 -8.48
N LEU A 17 20.85 -41.22 -8.52
CA LEU A 17 20.65 -39.86 -8.02
C LEU A 17 19.71 -39.12 -8.98
N LEU A 18 18.43 -39.03 -8.61
CA LEU A 18 17.48 -38.08 -9.21
C LEU A 18 17.87 -36.66 -8.81
N ALA A 19 18.66 -36.00 -9.64
CA ALA A 19 18.82 -34.55 -9.59
C ALA A 19 17.51 -33.93 -10.12
N VAL A 20 16.57 -33.63 -9.22
CA VAL A 20 15.48 -32.71 -9.53
C VAL A 20 16.12 -31.33 -9.69
N ALA A 21 16.43 -30.96 -10.93
CA ALA A 21 16.76 -29.59 -11.27
C ALA A 21 15.48 -28.77 -11.05
N GLY A 22 15.35 -28.18 -9.85
CA GLY A 22 14.37 -27.13 -9.61
C GLY A 22 14.68 -26.02 -10.60
N MET A 23 13.81 -25.83 -11.59
CA MET A 23 13.88 -24.62 -12.40
C MET A 23 13.81 -23.44 -11.43
N PRO A 24 14.76 -22.50 -11.47
CA PRO A 24 14.65 -21.31 -10.65
C PRO A 24 13.33 -20.65 -11.02
N ALA A 25 12.44 -20.50 -10.04
CA ALA A 25 11.32 -19.59 -10.19
C ALA A 25 11.93 -18.25 -10.64
N THR A 26 11.49 -17.75 -11.78
CA THR A 26 11.93 -16.45 -12.27
C THR A 26 11.35 -15.40 -11.35
N ALA A 27 12.07 -15.09 -10.27
CA ALA A 27 11.70 -14.03 -9.36
C ALA A 27 11.76 -12.67 -10.09
N GLY A 28 10.95 -11.73 -9.61
CA GLY A 28 10.71 -10.45 -10.29
C GLY A 28 9.51 -10.46 -11.24
N GLU A 29 8.55 -11.38 -11.04
CA GLU A 29 7.30 -11.42 -11.81
C GLU A 29 6.32 -10.34 -11.33
N VAL A 30 5.58 -9.72 -12.25
CA VAL A 30 4.47 -8.80 -11.90
C VAL A 30 3.16 -9.33 -12.46
N LYS A 31 2.24 -9.72 -11.59
CA LYS A 31 0.87 -10.13 -11.92
C LYS A 31 -0.11 -9.01 -11.56
N LYS A 32 -1.15 -8.85 -12.37
CA LYS A 32 -2.17 -7.81 -12.19
C LYS A 32 -3.56 -8.42 -12.27
N TYR A 33 -4.41 -8.03 -11.33
CA TYR A 33 -5.79 -8.44 -11.21
C TYR A 33 -6.66 -7.19 -11.04
N GLU A 34 -7.76 -7.12 -11.80
CA GLU A 34 -8.72 -6.02 -11.71
C GLU A 34 -10.04 -6.51 -11.12
N TRP A 35 -10.56 -5.76 -10.16
CA TRP A 35 -11.69 -6.13 -9.32
C TRP A 35 -12.85 -5.15 -9.52
N THR A 36 -13.86 -5.58 -10.27
CA THR A 36 -15.12 -4.84 -10.42
C THR A 36 -16.02 -5.06 -9.20
N TYR A 37 -16.01 -6.29 -8.70
CA TYR A 37 -16.69 -6.73 -7.50
C TYR A 37 -15.64 -7.29 -6.54
N ASP A 38 -15.83 -7.03 -5.25
CA ASP A 38 -14.99 -7.54 -4.16
C ASP A 38 -15.95 -8.05 -3.08
N TYR A 39 -16.50 -9.25 -3.31
CA TYR A 39 -17.57 -9.80 -2.50
C TYR A 39 -17.13 -10.09 -1.06
N ASP A 40 -15.87 -10.50 -0.91
CA ASP A 40 -15.27 -10.85 0.37
C ASP A 40 -14.62 -9.63 1.06
N ASP A 41 -14.75 -8.43 0.49
CA ASP A 41 -14.18 -7.17 0.98
C ASP A 41 -12.65 -7.19 1.17
N ILE A 42 -11.92 -8.10 0.53
CA ILE A 42 -10.47 -8.24 0.72
C ILE A 42 -9.75 -6.99 0.21
N VAL A 43 -10.00 -6.60 -1.04
CA VAL A 43 -9.36 -5.42 -1.65
C VAL A 43 -9.82 -4.14 -0.96
N LEU A 44 -11.13 -4.04 -0.69
CA LEU A 44 -11.75 -2.90 -0.02
C LEU A 44 -11.25 -2.70 1.41
N TRP A 45 -10.96 -3.78 2.13
CA TRP A 45 -10.37 -3.73 3.45
C TRP A 45 -9.00 -3.04 3.43
N HIS A 46 -8.07 -3.52 2.61
CA HIS A 46 -6.71 -2.97 2.53
C HIS A 46 -6.71 -1.51 2.03
N LEU A 47 -7.57 -1.19 1.07
CA LEU A 47 -7.75 0.19 0.61
C LEU A 47 -8.36 1.09 1.69
N HIS A 48 -9.29 0.58 2.48
CA HIS A 48 -9.86 1.33 3.59
C HIS A 48 -8.84 1.60 4.69
N LEU A 49 -7.98 0.64 5.02
CA LEU A 49 -6.87 0.85 5.94
C LEU A 49 -5.90 1.91 5.42
N SER A 50 -5.49 1.81 4.15
CA SER A 50 -4.63 2.84 3.51
C SER A 50 -5.29 4.22 3.57
N PHE A 51 -6.59 4.30 3.26
CA PHE A 51 -7.35 5.54 3.39
C PHE A 51 -7.32 6.10 4.81
N LEU A 52 -7.61 5.29 5.83
CA LEU A 52 -7.65 5.76 7.23
C LEU A 52 -6.25 6.18 7.72
N HIS A 53 -5.21 5.43 7.34
CA HIS A 53 -3.81 5.71 7.69
C HIS A 53 -3.34 7.08 7.15
N HIS A 54 -3.99 7.59 6.09
CA HIS A 54 -3.77 8.93 5.56
C HIS A 54 -4.78 9.96 6.05
N ALA A 55 -6.06 9.62 6.12
CA ALA A 55 -7.14 10.56 6.38
C ALA A 55 -7.18 11.02 7.85
N ILE A 56 -6.95 10.11 8.80
CA ILE A 56 -6.95 10.43 10.24
C ILE A 56 -5.88 11.49 10.58
N PRO A 57 -4.58 11.24 10.34
CA PRO A 57 -3.54 12.21 10.70
C PRO A 57 -3.69 13.52 9.93
N SER A 58 -4.21 13.47 8.70
CA SER A 58 -4.46 14.67 7.90
C SER A 58 -5.58 15.53 8.47
N VAL A 59 -6.68 14.93 8.95
CA VAL A 59 -7.76 15.67 9.61
C VAL A 59 -7.28 16.28 10.92
N GLU A 60 -6.52 15.54 11.72
CA GLU A 60 -5.95 16.04 12.98
C GLU A 60 -5.00 17.22 12.72
N TRP A 61 -4.12 17.08 11.73
CA TRP A 61 -3.23 18.15 11.30
C TRP A 61 -4.00 19.37 10.79
N PHE A 62 -5.00 19.17 9.93
CA PHE A 62 -5.85 20.26 9.43
C PHE A 62 -6.51 21.01 10.59
N LEU A 63 -7.16 20.29 11.52
CA LEU A 63 -7.83 20.90 12.67
C LEU A 63 -6.88 21.73 13.54
N SER A 64 -5.65 21.25 13.72
CA SER A 64 -4.62 21.99 14.45
C SER A 64 -4.16 23.23 13.69
N ALA A 65 -3.82 23.08 12.41
CA ALA A 65 -3.39 24.17 11.52
C ALA A 65 -4.46 25.26 11.36
N THR A 66 -5.74 24.88 11.33
CA THR A 66 -6.86 25.80 11.16
C THR A 66 -7.57 26.15 12.46
N SER A 67 -6.94 25.92 13.61
CA SER A 67 -7.52 26.19 14.93
C SER A 67 -7.96 27.65 15.12
N HIS A 68 -7.34 28.59 14.42
CA HIS A 68 -7.70 30.02 14.36
C HIS A 68 -8.93 30.32 13.48
N MET A 69 -9.35 29.38 12.63
CA MET A 69 -10.49 29.48 11.70
C MET A 69 -11.66 28.58 12.12
N LYS A 70 -11.98 28.54 13.42
CA LYS A 70 -12.98 27.62 14.00
C LYS A 70 -14.26 27.56 13.16
N GLY A 71 -14.68 26.35 12.80
CA GLY A 71 -15.94 26.11 12.10
C GLY A 71 -15.96 26.45 10.61
N ASN A 72 -14.82 26.72 9.96
CA ASN A 72 -14.78 26.99 8.52
C ASN A 72 -15.06 25.72 7.68
N ARG A 73 -16.35 25.44 7.47
CA ARG A 73 -16.85 24.27 6.70
C ARG A 73 -16.38 24.29 5.25
N HIS A 74 -16.24 25.47 4.65
CA HIS A 74 -15.78 25.59 3.26
C HIS A 74 -14.33 25.12 3.15
N ALA A 75 -13.45 25.64 4.01
CA ALA A 75 -12.06 25.21 4.06
C ALA A 75 -11.93 23.70 4.28
N PHE A 76 -12.70 23.14 5.23
CA PHE A 76 -12.68 21.70 5.48
C PHE A 76 -13.17 20.87 4.28
N ARG A 77 -14.19 21.35 3.56
CA ARG A 77 -14.68 20.69 2.34
C ARG A 77 -13.62 20.69 1.24
N GLU A 78 -12.98 21.82 0.97
CA GLU A 78 -11.91 21.92 -0.03
C GLU A 78 -10.70 21.06 0.34
N PHE A 79 -10.35 21.01 1.63
CA PHE A 79 -9.37 20.05 2.15
C PHE A 79 -9.78 18.60 1.87
N GLY A 80 -11.01 18.21 2.27
CA GLY A 80 -11.52 16.85 2.10
C GLY A 80 -11.67 16.40 0.64
N ARG A 81 -11.94 17.33 -0.30
CA ARG A 81 -12.04 17.02 -1.73
C ARG A 81 -10.79 16.34 -2.28
N GLN A 82 -9.61 16.66 -1.75
CA GLN A 82 -8.34 16.04 -2.17
C GLN A 82 -8.33 14.53 -1.92
N PHE A 83 -9.03 14.04 -0.91
CA PHE A 83 -9.10 12.61 -0.59
C PHE A 83 -10.10 11.84 -1.48
N PHE A 84 -11.03 12.53 -2.11
CA PHE A 84 -12.00 11.91 -3.02
C PHE A 84 -11.39 11.66 -4.41
N SER A 85 -10.48 12.52 -4.85
CA SER A 85 -9.76 12.37 -6.13
C SER A 85 -8.45 11.61 -6.01
N SER A 86 -7.99 11.31 -4.78
CA SER A 86 -6.74 10.58 -4.58
C SER A 86 -6.89 9.09 -4.84
N THR A 87 -5.87 8.50 -5.46
CA THR A 87 -5.61 7.07 -5.45
C THR A 87 -5.02 6.68 -4.11
N PHE A 88 -5.45 5.54 -3.57
CA PHE A 88 -4.89 4.94 -2.37
C PHE A 88 -4.30 3.58 -2.74
N ALA A 89 -3.19 3.25 -2.10
CA ALA A 89 -2.53 1.97 -2.28
C ALA A 89 -2.05 1.39 -0.94
N SER A 90 -2.09 0.07 -0.82
CA SER A 90 -1.52 -0.69 0.29
C SER A 90 -0.62 -1.77 -0.29
N PHE A 91 0.68 -1.69 -0.01
CA PHE A 91 1.66 -2.68 -0.48
C PHE A 91 2.12 -3.49 0.73
N GLN A 92 1.77 -4.76 0.79
CA GLN A 92 2.21 -5.68 1.83
C GLN A 92 3.44 -6.41 1.32
N TYR A 93 4.60 -6.12 1.91
CA TYR A 93 5.85 -6.77 1.57
C TYR A 93 6.15 -7.89 2.56
N THR A 94 6.13 -9.13 2.08
CA THR A 94 6.46 -10.33 2.84
C THR A 94 7.85 -10.81 2.46
N TYR A 95 8.71 -10.99 3.46
CA TYR A 95 10.12 -11.33 3.30
C TYR A 95 10.59 -12.27 4.41
N THR A 96 11.70 -12.97 4.17
CA THR A 96 12.33 -13.84 5.18
C THR A 96 13.52 -13.16 5.82
N LEU A 97 13.52 -13.07 7.15
CA LEU A 97 14.65 -12.60 7.94
C LEU A 97 14.97 -13.62 9.03
N ASN A 98 16.23 -14.08 9.10
CA ASN A 98 16.66 -15.12 10.04
C ASN A 98 15.80 -16.40 10.00
N GLY A 99 15.34 -16.79 8.81
CA GLY A 99 14.50 -17.98 8.60
C GLY A 99 13.04 -17.82 9.04
N MET A 100 12.61 -16.63 9.47
CA MET A 100 11.22 -16.32 9.82
C MET A 100 10.61 -15.41 8.77
N GLU A 101 9.33 -15.63 8.46
CA GLU A 101 8.56 -14.76 7.58
C GLU A 101 8.10 -13.51 8.35
N HIS A 102 8.22 -12.35 7.71
CA HIS A 102 7.80 -11.07 8.21
C HIS A 102 7.00 -10.33 7.14
N THR A 103 5.99 -9.58 7.55
CA THR A 103 5.25 -8.69 6.66
C THR A 103 5.34 -7.24 7.14
N ARG A 104 5.62 -6.34 6.21
CA ARG A 104 5.59 -4.90 6.43
C ARG A 104 4.65 -4.25 5.41
N THR A 105 3.73 -3.40 5.87
CA THR A 105 2.72 -2.77 5.04
C THR A 105 3.05 -1.31 4.78
N TYR A 106 2.99 -0.89 3.52
CA TYR A 106 3.26 0.47 3.08
C TYR A 106 1.98 1.09 2.55
N TYR A 107 1.46 2.08 3.27
CA TYR A 107 0.23 2.79 2.93
C TYR A 107 0.57 4.07 2.19
N ALA A 108 0.12 4.16 0.94
CA ALA A 108 0.38 5.31 0.07
C ALA A 108 -0.90 5.98 -0.39
N ARG A 109 -0.81 7.29 -0.61
CA ARG A 109 -1.85 8.10 -1.21
C ARG A 109 -1.25 9.01 -2.27
N SER A 110 -1.97 9.18 -3.37
CA SER A 110 -1.55 10.09 -4.41
C SER A 110 -1.67 11.56 -3.98
N GLY A 111 -0.88 12.45 -4.56
CA GLY A 111 -0.90 13.89 -4.26
C GLY A 111 0.13 14.31 -3.22
N GLU A 112 0.04 15.52 -2.68
CA GLU A 112 1.08 16.08 -1.79
C GLU A 112 0.93 15.63 -0.34
N ASP A 113 2.05 15.42 0.36
CA ASP A 113 2.10 15.23 1.81
C ASP A 113 2.93 16.37 2.44
N PRO A 114 2.36 17.19 3.34
CA PRO A 114 0.95 17.20 3.76
C PRO A 114 -0.01 17.54 2.62
N PRO A 115 -1.30 17.16 2.75
CA PRO A 115 -2.34 17.68 1.87
C PRO A 115 -2.42 19.21 1.92
N ARG A 116 -2.89 19.83 0.85
CA ARG A 116 -3.00 21.29 0.79
C ARG A 116 -4.06 21.78 1.77
N LEU A 117 -3.73 22.79 2.59
CA LEU A 117 -4.72 23.40 3.49
C LEU A 117 -5.83 24.12 2.73
N GLY A 118 -5.52 24.70 1.55
CA GLY A 118 -6.48 25.49 0.78
C GLY A 118 -6.88 26.82 1.42
N VAL A 119 -6.15 27.25 2.46
CA VAL A 119 -6.39 28.49 3.21
C VAL A 119 -5.07 29.16 3.53
N ARG A 120 -5.10 30.50 3.62
CA ARG A 120 -3.96 31.30 4.10
C ARG A 120 -4.05 31.41 5.62
N GLY A 121 -2.89 31.44 6.27
CA GLY A 121 -2.81 31.52 7.72
C GLY A 121 -1.38 31.47 8.23
N PRO A 122 -1.20 31.38 9.56
CA PRO A 122 0.09 31.10 10.17
C PRO A 122 0.68 29.79 9.65
N THR A 123 1.99 29.65 9.77
CA THR A 123 2.69 28.41 9.43
C THR A 123 2.08 27.23 10.20
N PRO A 124 1.62 26.17 9.50
CA PRO A 124 1.04 25.02 10.17
C PRO A 124 2.11 24.24 10.95
N PRO A 125 1.72 23.48 11.98
CA PRO A 125 2.64 22.53 12.61
C PRO A 125 3.16 21.51 11.59
N LEU A 126 4.33 20.94 11.87
CA LEU A 126 4.92 19.92 10.99
C LEU A 126 4.00 18.70 10.88
N TYR A 127 3.68 18.30 9.65
CA TYR A 127 2.77 17.19 9.37
C TYR A 127 3.29 15.85 9.89
N SER A 128 4.62 15.65 9.87
CA SER A 128 5.27 14.45 10.41
C SER A 128 4.91 14.16 11.86
N ASN A 129 4.54 15.18 12.64
CA ASN A 129 4.15 15.00 14.06
C ASN A 129 2.81 14.28 14.22
N TYR A 130 2.02 14.16 13.16
CA TYR A 130 0.72 13.48 13.15
C TYR A 130 0.81 12.08 12.56
N LEU A 131 1.91 11.76 11.86
CA LEU A 131 2.10 10.44 11.27
C LEU A 131 2.46 9.44 12.37
N GLN A 132 1.67 8.36 12.45
CA GLN A 132 1.98 7.27 13.38
C GLN A 132 3.22 6.52 12.89
N VAL A 133 4.21 6.39 13.76
CA VAL A 133 5.40 5.57 13.50
C VAL A 133 5.13 4.19 14.08
N GLN A 134 5.02 3.20 13.21
CA GLN A 134 4.93 1.80 13.61
C GLN A 134 6.06 0.99 12.95
N PRO A 135 6.57 -0.08 13.59
CA PRO A 135 7.64 -0.89 13.01
C PRO A 135 7.23 -1.59 11.71
N THR A 136 5.97 -2.05 11.64
CA THR A 136 5.44 -2.87 10.54
C THR A 136 4.49 -2.13 9.61
N GLU A 137 4.13 -0.88 9.92
CA GLU A 137 3.30 -0.04 9.07
C GLU A 137 4.03 1.25 8.71
N VAL A 138 4.06 1.56 7.42
CA VAL A 138 4.81 2.70 6.88
C VAL A 138 3.87 3.64 6.17
N HIS A 139 3.90 4.90 6.59
CA HIS A 139 3.27 5.98 5.85
C HIS A 139 4.16 6.37 4.66
N ALA A 140 3.82 5.86 3.46
CA ALA A 140 4.58 6.10 2.25
C ALA A 140 4.33 7.51 1.71
N THR A 141 5.35 8.36 1.78
CA THR A 141 5.34 9.76 1.33
C THR A 141 6.26 9.95 0.13
N LEU A 142 6.14 11.10 -0.55
CA LEU A 142 7.12 11.47 -1.55
C LEU A 142 8.50 11.65 -0.88
N LEU A 143 9.50 10.92 -1.36
CA LEU A 143 10.89 11.08 -0.90
C LEU A 143 11.50 12.33 -1.54
N SER A 144 12.23 13.11 -0.74
CA SER A 144 12.82 14.39 -1.14
C SER A 144 14.09 14.25 -2.00
N SER A 145 14.69 13.07 -2.10
CA SER A 145 15.87 12.81 -2.93
C SER A 145 15.54 11.90 -4.11
N ASP A 146 15.97 12.33 -5.30
CA ASP A 146 15.88 11.61 -6.57
C ASP A 146 16.83 10.39 -6.64
N GLU A 147 17.33 9.88 -5.51
CA GLU A 147 18.27 8.73 -5.44
C GLU A 147 17.58 7.36 -5.53
N SER A 148 16.34 7.32 -6.02
CA SER A 148 15.63 6.09 -6.32
C SER A 148 16.12 5.54 -7.66
N ALA A 149 16.58 4.29 -7.68
CA ALA A 149 16.84 3.56 -8.92
C ALA A 149 15.54 3.30 -9.69
N ILE A 150 14.39 3.33 -8.98
CA ILE A 150 13.06 3.30 -9.56
C ILE A 150 12.72 4.67 -10.17
N THR A 151 13.01 4.77 -11.46
CA THR A 151 12.64 5.94 -12.27
C THR A 151 11.15 5.94 -12.63
N TRP A 152 10.62 7.10 -12.98
CA TRP A 152 9.28 7.25 -13.56
C TRP A 152 9.43 7.95 -14.91
N THR A 153 8.57 7.61 -15.86
CA THR A 153 8.55 8.26 -17.17
C THR A 153 7.37 9.21 -17.25
N ALA A 154 7.64 10.47 -17.62
CA ALA A 154 6.59 11.42 -17.96
C ALA A 154 5.87 10.95 -19.23
N LEU A 155 4.56 10.73 -19.16
CA LEU A 155 3.75 10.50 -20.36
C LEU A 155 3.27 11.84 -20.92
N LYS A 156 3.15 11.93 -22.25
CA LYS A 156 2.55 13.09 -22.93
C LYS A 156 1.02 12.99 -22.89
N ASP A 157 0.44 13.01 -21.69
CA ASP A 157 -1.02 12.91 -21.46
C ASP A 157 -1.65 14.24 -21.02
N GLY A 158 -0.90 15.33 -21.06
CA GLY A 158 -1.36 16.66 -20.66
C GLY A 158 -1.35 16.92 -19.15
N ARG A 159 -0.95 15.94 -18.31
CA ARG A 159 -0.70 16.19 -16.89
C ARG A 159 0.66 16.88 -16.69
N PRO A 160 0.84 17.70 -15.65
CA PRO A 160 2.17 18.19 -15.27
C PRO A 160 3.14 17.03 -15.11
N ALA A 161 4.36 17.17 -15.62
CA ALA A 161 5.33 16.08 -15.64
C ALA A 161 5.58 15.52 -14.23
N ASP A 162 5.64 16.38 -13.22
CA ASP A 162 5.86 16.04 -11.82
C ASP A 162 4.63 15.45 -11.10
N ALA A 163 3.42 15.55 -11.66
CA ALA A 163 2.21 15.03 -11.02
C ALA A 163 2.33 13.51 -10.74
N ARG A 164 2.96 12.77 -11.65
CA ARG A 164 3.18 11.31 -11.54
C ARG A 164 4.19 10.93 -10.46
N ARG A 165 5.07 11.86 -10.03
CA ARG A 165 5.96 11.62 -8.87
C ARG A 165 5.17 11.35 -7.61
N ASN A 166 3.97 11.91 -7.54
CA ASN A 166 3.07 11.80 -6.40
C ASN A 166 2.04 10.68 -6.57
N ASP A 167 2.19 9.75 -7.52
CA ASP A 167 1.30 8.59 -7.61
C ASP A 167 1.50 7.65 -6.42
N ALA A 168 0.42 7.02 -5.94
CA ALA A 168 0.43 6.24 -4.72
C ALA A 168 1.37 5.01 -4.84
N GLU A 169 1.28 4.34 -5.97
CA GLU A 169 2.08 3.15 -6.31
C GLU A 169 3.57 3.49 -6.32
N LEU A 170 3.94 4.63 -6.89
CA LEU A 170 5.33 5.08 -6.93
C LEU A 170 5.86 5.42 -5.54
N LYS A 171 5.08 6.09 -4.70
CA LYS A 171 5.46 6.34 -3.30
C LYS A 171 5.65 5.03 -2.52
N ALA A 172 4.78 4.05 -2.73
CA ALA A 172 4.86 2.75 -2.08
C ALA A 172 6.16 2.03 -2.45
N VAL A 173 6.44 1.81 -3.74
CA VAL A 173 7.65 1.09 -4.17
C VAL A 173 8.93 1.81 -3.78
N ARG A 174 8.96 3.15 -3.84
CA ARG A 174 10.11 3.94 -3.39
C ARG A 174 10.32 3.87 -1.88
N SER A 175 9.24 3.76 -1.11
CA SER A 175 9.35 3.58 0.34
C SER A 175 9.92 2.19 0.68
N ILE A 176 9.53 1.15 -0.05
CA ILE A 176 10.10 -0.20 0.09
C ILE A 176 11.57 -0.19 -0.33
N GLU A 177 11.89 0.39 -1.48
CA GLU A 177 13.26 0.57 -1.99
C GLU A 177 14.17 1.24 -0.96
N ARG A 178 13.72 2.33 -0.34
CA ARG A 178 14.47 3.01 0.70
C ARG A 178 14.74 2.08 1.89
N ASP A 179 13.77 1.27 2.31
CA ASP A 179 13.95 0.35 3.42
C ASP A 179 14.89 -0.82 3.03
N LEU A 180 14.90 -1.25 1.77
CA LEU A 180 15.86 -2.21 1.22
C LEU A 180 17.28 -1.63 1.22
N ILE A 181 17.48 -0.43 0.67
CA ILE A 181 18.78 0.25 0.58
C ILE A 181 19.35 0.51 1.98
N ASN A 182 18.50 0.88 2.95
CA ASN A 182 18.92 1.10 4.33
C ASN A 182 19.06 -0.19 5.15
N GLY A 183 18.90 -1.37 4.55
CA GLY A 183 19.03 -2.66 5.22
C GLY A 183 17.97 -2.92 6.31
N ARG A 184 16.83 -2.23 6.26
CA ARG A 184 15.71 -2.42 7.20
C ARG A 184 14.88 -3.66 6.87
N VAL A 185 14.84 -4.02 5.59
CA VAL A 185 14.24 -5.25 5.06
C VAL A 185 15.23 -5.87 4.07
N PRO A 186 15.34 -7.20 3.99
CA PRO A 186 16.15 -7.88 2.99
C PRO A 186 15.47 -7.82 1.61
N SER A 187 16.22 -8.02 0.52
CA SER A 187 15.69 -8.23 -0.83
C SER A 187 15.08 -9.62 -1.00
N GLY A 188 14.39 -9.86 -2.12
CA GLY A 188 13.64 -11.09 -2.36
C GLY A 188 12.23 -11.06 -1.76
N GLY A 189 11.48 -12.16 -1.89
CA GLY A 189 10.14 -12.29 -1.31
C GLY A 189 9.02 -11.77 -2.22
N GLU A 190 7.90 -11.36 -1.62
CA GLU A 190 6.67 -11.07 -2.37
C GLU A 190 6.00 -9.79 -1.88
N VAL A 191 5.48 -9.00 -2.82
CA VAL A 191 4.59 -7.87 -2.56
C VAL A 191 3.18 -8.19 -3.05
N THR A 192 2.21 -8.18 -2.13
CA THR A 192 0.79 -8.09 -2.49
C THR A 192 0.34 -6.62 -2.38
N ALA A 193 0.02 -6.02 -3.52
CA ALA A 193 -0.43 -4.64 -3.62
C ALA A 193 -1.95 -4.57 -3.84
N PHE A 194 -2.59 -3.60 -3.18
CA PHE A 194 -3.99 -3.24 -3.38
C PHE A 194 -4.07 -1.78 -3.80
N VAL A 195 -4.72 -1.47 -4.93
CA VAL A 195 -4.75 -0.11 -5.50
C VAL A 195 -6.18 0.30 -5.85
N SER A 196 -6.57 1.52 -5.48
CA SER A 196 -7.96 1.96 -5.65
C SER A 196 -8.37 2.27 -7.09
N GLN A 197 -7.43 2.22 -8.03
CA GLN A 197 -7.62 2.45 -9.46
C GLN A 197 -6.62 1.58 -10.25
N PRO A 198 -6.86 1.34 -11.55
CA PRO A 198 -5.87 0.68 -12.41
C PRO A 198 -4.58 1.50 -12.47
N MET A 199 -3.44 0.82 -12.41
CA MET A 199 -2.14 1.48 -12.47
C MET A 199 -1.96 2.18 -13.83
N CYS A 200 -1.42 3.39 -13.81
CA CYS A 200 -1.05 4.05 -15.05
C CYS A 200 0.23 3.40 -15.65
N PRO A 201 0.49 3.50 -16.97
CA PRO A 201 1.61 2.81 -17.60
C PRO A 201 3.00 3.12 -16.99
N SER A 202 3.21 4.34 -16.46
CA SER A 202 4.47 4.69 -15.79
C SER A 202 4.62 4.00 -14.44
N CYS A 203 3.52 3.85 -13.68
CA CYS A 203 3.52 3.12 -12.41
C CYS A 203 3.74 1.63 -12.63
N GLU A 204 3.15 1.05 -13.68
CA GLU A 204 3.41 -0.35 -14.04
C GLU A 204 4.88 -0.60 -14.33
N MET A 205 5.52 0.30 -15.10
CA MET A 205 6.95 0.20 -15.38
C MET A 205 7.79 0.34 -14.11
N ALA A 206 7.45 1.28 -13.23
CA ALA A 206 8.14 1.48 -11.96
C ALA A 206 8.06 0.22 -11.06
N VAL A 207 6.87 -0.37 -10.92
CA VAL A 207 6.66 -1.62 -10.17
C VAL A 207 7.45 -2.77 -10.79
N ARG A 208 7.50 -2.85 -12.13
CA ARG A 208 8.29 -3.88 -12.82
C ARG A 208 9.79 -3.72 -12.64
N MET A 209 10.30 -2.49 -12.71
CA MET A 209 11.72 -2.22 -12.43
C MET A 209 12.05 -2.57 -10.98
N PHE A 210 11.18 -2.21 -10.03
CA PHE A 210 11.31 -2.61 -8.63
C PHE A 210 11.38 -4.13 -8.47
N ALA A 211 10.44 -4.87 -9.07
CA ALA A 211 10.38 -6.32 -9.02
C ALA A 211 11.69 -6.97 -9.53
N LEU A 212 12.16 -6.53 -10.70
CA LEU A 212 13.38 -7.05 -11.32
C LEU A 212 14.65 -6.67 -10.54
N GLN A 213 14.74 -5.43 -10.06
CA GLN A 213 15.93 -4.90 -9.38
C GLN A 213 16.18 -5.59 -8.03
N TYR A 214 15.12 -5.95 -7.33
CA TYR A 214 15.19 -6.47 -5.96
C TYR A 214 14.78 -7.94 -5.82
N ASP A 215 14.54 -8.62 -6.94
CA ASP A 215 14.15 -10.03 -6.99
C ASP A 215 12.82 -10.31 -6.25
N ILE A 216 11.86 -9.39 -6.39
CA ILE A 216 10.60 -9.40 -5.64
C ILE A 216 9.45 -9.72 -6.60
N ASP A 217 8.66 -10.74 -6.27
CA ASP A 217 7.42 -11.01 -7.00
C ASP A 217 6.32 -10.05 -6.55
N VAL A 218 5.53 -9.53 -7.49
CA VAL A 218 4.51 -8.52 -7.19
C VAL A 218 3.15 -8.95 -7.74
N ASN A 219 2.18 -9.07 -6.85
CA ASN A 219 0.77 -9.31 -7.15
C ASN A 219 -0.04 -8.03 -6.92
N VAL A 220 -0.53 -7.40 -7.99
CA VAL A 220 -1.31 -6.16 -7.89
C VAL A 220 -2.80 -6.43 -8.06
N ASN A 221 -3.58 -6.02 -7.06
CA ASN A 221 -5.03 -6.09 -7.00
C ASN A 221 -5.62 -4.69 -7.10
N ALA A 222 -6.04 -4.28 -8.30
CA ALA A 222 -6.58 -2.95 -8.56
C ALA A 222 -8.12 -2.98 -8.63
N LEU A 223 -8.79 -1.94 -8.15
CA LEU A 223 -10.21 -1.77 -8.45
C LEU A 223 -10.43 -1.33 -9.90
N SER A 224 -11.50 -1.83 -10.52
CA SER A 224 -11.87 -1.51 -11.90
C SER A 224 -12.40 -0.08 -12.03
N GLY A 225 -11.51 0.91 -12.12
CA GLY A 225 -11.80 2.32 -12.40
C GLY A 225 -12.89 2.95 -11.52
N ASP A 226 -13.39 4.13 -11.89
CA ASP A 226 -14.36 4.87 -11.05
C ASP A 226 -15.81 4.34 -11.13
N GLY A 227 -16.10 3.46 -12.10
CA GLY A 227 -17.44 2.93 -12.35
C GLY A 227 -17.78 1.62 -11.63
N GLY A 228 -16.77 0.87 -11.17
CA GLY A 228 -16.95 -0.46 -10.55
C GLY A 228 -17.71 -0.42 -9.22
N TRP A 229 -18.40 -1.51 -8.89
CA TRP A 229 -19.17 -1.62 -7.65
C TRP A 229 -18.28 -1.48 -6.41
N ALA A 230 -17.12 -2.12 -6.42
CA ALA A 230 -16.13 -2.01 -5.35
C ALA A 230 -15.64 -0.55 -5.21
N SER A 231 -15.27 0.11 -6.31
CA SER A 231 -14.86 1.52 -6.32
C SER A 231 -15.92 2.45 -5.72
N GLN A 232 -17.20 2.22 -6.03
CA GLN A 232 -18.31 2.97 -5.43
C GLN A 232 -18.46 2.70 -3.93
N ARG A 233 -18.29 1.45 -3.45
CA ARG A 233 -18.26 1.16 -2.00
C ARG A 233 -17.10 1.86 -1.30
N PHE A 234 -15.92 1.85 -1.92
CA PHE A 234 -14.77 2.58 -1.38
C PHE A 234 -15.03 4.09 -1.31
N MET A 235 -15.59 4.68 -2.37
CA MET A 235 -16.04 6.08 -2.37
C MET A 235 -17.03 6.39 -1.24
N ARG A 236 -18.03 5.52 -1.02
CA ARG A 236 -18.99 5.69 0.08
C ARG A 236 -18.30 5.71 1.44
N LYS A 237 -17.33 4.84 1.69
CA LYS A 237 -16.52 4.84 2.92
C LYS A 237 -15.76 6.17 3.10
N ARG A 238 -15.15 6.69 2.03
CA ARG A 238 -14.45 8.00 2.05
C ARG A 238 -15.40 9.14 2.39
N VAL A 239 -16.56 9.21 1.73
CA VAL A 239 -17.59 10.23 1.96
C VAL A 239 -18.12 10.17 3.39
N ALA A 240 -18.40 8.96 3.90
CA ALA A 240 -18.88 8.77 5.27
C ALA A 240 -17.88 9.29 6.30
N PHE A 241 -16.59 9.00 6.12
CA PHE A 241 -15.52 9.50 7.00
C PHE A 241 -15.49 11.02 7.03
N PHE A 242 -15.41 11.69 5.88
CA PHE A 242 -15.32 13.17 5.84
C PHE A 242 -16.62 13.86 6.26
N THR A 243 -17.77 13.22 6.08
CA THR A 243 -19.06 13.71 6.61
C THR A 243 -19.05 13.69 8.13
N SER A 244 -18.55 12.60 8.73
CA SER A 244 -18.39 12.48 10.18
C SER A 244 -17.38 13.51 10.73
N ALA A 245 -16.21 13.62 10.10
CA ALA A 245 -15.17 14.56 10.50
C ALA A 245 -15.61 16.03 10.39
N LEU A 246 -16.39 16.38 9.35
CA LEU A 246 -17.01 17.71 9.26
C LEU A 246 -17.95 17.99 10.44
N GLY A 247 -18.67 16.97 10.92
CA GLY A 247 -19.48 17.07 12.13
C GLY A 247 -18.65 17.50 13.35
N SER A 248 -17.46 16.93 13.53
CA SER A 248 -16.53 17.31 14.61
C SER A 248 -15.99 18.73 14.46
N VAL A 249 -15.73 19.20 13.24
CA VAL A 249 -15.30 20.59 12.97
C VAL A 249 -16.38 21.60 13.41
N THR A 250 -17.66 21.24 13.28
CA THR A 250 -18.78 22.14 13.58
C THR A 250 -19.20 22.17 15.05
N ARG A 251 -18.97 21.10 15.80
CA ARG A 251 -19.31 21.04 17.23
C ARG A 251 -18.15 21.60 18.05
N SER A 252 -18.23 22.88 18.38
CA SER A 252 -17.25 23.55 19.24
C SER A 252 -17.19 22.85 20.61
N GLY A 253 -16.19 22.00 20.84
CA GLY A 253 -15.89 21.42 22.17
C GLY A 253 -15.65 19.90 22.24
N SER A 254 -16.01 19.11 21.22
CA SER A 254 -15.68 17.69 21.19
C SER A 254 -14.46 17.45 20.31
N GLY A 255 -13.35 16.95 20.88
CA GLY A 255 -12.20 16.51 20.09
C GLY A 255 -12.63 15.58 18.96
N PHE A 256 -11.96 15.67 17.81
CA PHE A 256 -12.17 14.69 16.74
C PHE A 256 -11.83 13.30 17.30
N ARG A 257 -12.83 12.43 17.35
CA ARG A 257 -12.61 11.02 17.68
C ARG A 257 -12.66 10.28 16.35
N PRO A 258 -11.51 9.87 15.80
CA PRO A 258 -11.53 9.09 14.58
C PRO A 258 -12.37 7.83 14.79
N PRO A 259 -13.09 7.34 13.76
CA PRO A 259 -13.62 5.99 13.83
C PRO A 259 -12.46 5.04 14.14
N THR A 260 -12.58 4.25 15.21
CA THR A 260 -11.59 3.23 15.53
C THR A 260 -11.47 2.29 14.34
N PRO A 261 -10.27 2.09 13.77
CA PRO A 261 -10.10 1.05 12.79
C PRO A 261 -10.49 -0.28 13.44
N PRO A 262 -11.22 -1.15 12.73
CA PRO A 262 -11.45 -2.51 13.19
C PRO A 262 -10.11 -3.18 13.54
N PRO A 263 -10.08 -4.02 14.60
CA PRO A 263 -8.85 -4.66 15.05
C PRO A 263 -8.18 -5.43 13.91
N SER A 264 -6.87 -5.25 13.77
CA SER A 264 -6.02 -6.00 12.86
C SER A 264 -5.87 -7.44 13.38
N GLY A 265 -6.80 -8.31 13.00
CA GLY A 265 -6.75 -9.71 13.40
C GLY A 265 -8.12 -10.22 13.82
N ASP A 266 -8.93 -10.55 12.81
CA ASP A 266 -9.75 -11.76 12.76
C ASP A 266 -10.65 -11.63 11.53
N VAL A 267 -10.30 -12.36 10.48
CA VAL A 267 -11.23 -12.66 9.39
C VAL A 267 -12.20 -13.73 9.92
N ALA A 268 -12.95 -13.40 10.96
CA ALA A 268 -14.03 -14.21 11.50
C ALA A 268 -15.33 -13.49 11.17
N GLY A 269 -16.13 -14.14 10.32
CA GLY A 269 -17.27 -13.57 9.62
C GLY A 269 -18.23 -12.78 10.49
N TYR A 270 -18.75 -11.69 9.92
CA TYR A 270 -19.97 -11.07 10.40
C TYR A 270 -20.98 -10.86 9.28
N CYS A 271 -22.13 -11.46 9.55
CA CYS A 271 -23.36 -11.50 8.81
C CYS A 271 -24.06 -10.15 8.64
N THR A 272 -24.85 -10.10 7.57
CA THR A 272 -26.14 -9.40 7.39
C THR A 272 -26.20 -7.90 7.66
N ALA A 273 -26.21 -7.15 6.56
CA ALA A 273 -26.81 -5.82 6.51
C ALA A 273 -28.32 -5.89 6.82
N PRO A 274 -28.91 -4.90 7.50
CA PRO A 274 -30.34 -4.66 7.39
C PRO A 274 -30.61 -4.05 6.00
N LEU A 275 -31.56 -4.67 5.29
CA LEU A 275 -32.15 -4.17 4.06
C LEU A 275 -32.87 -2.83 4.29
N SER A 276 -32.95 -2.04 3.20
CA SER A 276 -33.84 -0.89 2.95
C SER A 276 -33.53 0.40 3.73
N TYR A 277 -33.52 1.62 3.17
CA TYR A 277 -33.99 2.22 1.92
C TYR A 277 -32.94 3.20 1.37
#